data_AF-A0A8J5CP65-F1
#
_entry.id   AF-A0A8J5CP65-F1
#
_cell.length_a   1.000
_cell.length_b   1.000
_cell.length_c   1.000
_cell.angle_alpha   90.00
_cell.angle_beta   90.00
_cell.angle_gamma   90.00
#
_symmetry.space_group_name_H-M   'P 1'
#
loop_
_entity.id
_entity.type
_entity.pdbx_description
1 polymer ?
#
loop_
_entity_poly.entity_id
_entity_poly.type
_entity_poly.pdbx_seq_one_letter_code
_entity_poly.pdbx_strand_id
1 'polypeptide(L)'
;MGAGILEAQGWLIPFMRLGHKRSINEDDLYVVQSGDASSILGNRLQREWDKELEESKIKKRKASYVKALVRCFGWQFAAVGLLAAFEECVLRIVQPLLLGGLVRYFDSRHVASPGTGMAYASGIVLIAVVHIFVYHPFNFLTRHITLNVKTASCTLIFRKTLEHFAVGATDKYESIFC
;
A
#
# COMPACT_ATOMS: atom_id res chain seq x y z
N MET A 1 11.89 -14.23 -15.46
CA MET A 1 11.10 -13.11 -14.88
C MET A 1 9.97 -13.57 -13.93
N GLY A 2 9.87 -14.85 -13.55
CA GLY A 2 8.89 -15.36 -12.55
C GLY A 2 9.50 -15.72 -11.18
N ALA A 3 10.82 -15.77 -11.05
CA ALA A 3 11.51 -16.19 -9.82
C ALA A 3 11.55 -15.10 -8.72
N GLY A 4 11.43 -13.81 -9.06
CA GLY A 4 11.58 -12.71 -8.09
C GLY A 4 10.40 -12.53 -7.14
N ILE A 5 9.19 -12.95 -7.52
CA ILE A 5 7.97 -12.72 -6.72
C ILE A 5 7.80 -13.79 -5.62
N LEU A 6 8.19 -15.03 -5.89
CA LEU A 6 8.18 -16.12 -4.90
C LEU A 6 9.26 -15.91 -3.82
N GLU A 7 10.46 -15.46 -4.20
CA GLU A 7 11.52 -15.10 -3.26
C GLU A 7 11.10 -13.95 -2.32
N ALA A 8 10.36 -12.96 -2.84
CA ALA A 8 9.93 -11.80 -2.06
C ALA A 8 8.89 -12.10 -0.96
N GLN A 9 8.15 -13.21 -1.03
CA GLN A 9 7.26 -13.67 0.06
C GLN A 9 7.81 -14.89 0.81
N GLY A 10 8.91 -15.48 0.33
CA GLY A 10 9.55 -16.63 0.95
C GLY A 10 9.99 -16.37 2.40
N TRP A 11 10.33 -15.13 2.74
CA TRP A 11 10.70 -14.73 4.11
C TRP A 11 9.59 -14.93 5.15
N LEU A 12 8.31 -14.94 4.71
CA LEU A 12 7.18 -15.15 5.61
C LEU A 12 7.02 -16.64 5.99
N ILE A 13 7.45 -17.56 5.13
CA ILE A 13 7.36 -19.01 5.36
C ILE A 13 8.12 -19.47 6.62
N PRO A 14 9.40 -19.11 6.85
CA PRO A 14 10.09 -19.48 8.09
C PRO A 14 9.45 -18.83 9.32
N PHE A 15 8.93 -17.62 9.20
CA PHE A 15 8.23 -16.94 10.29
C PHE A 15 6.91 -17.65 10.67
N MET A 16 6.11 -18.05 9.68
CA MET A 16 4.89 -18.84 9.91
C MET A 16 5.20 -20.21 10.53
N ARG A 17 6.29 -20.87 10.07
CA ARG A 17 6.74 -22.13 10.68
C ARG A 17 7.18 -21.95 12.13
N LEU A 18 7.81 -20.83 12.46
CA LEU A 18 8.19 -20.50 13.83
C LEU A 18 6.96 -20.32 14.72
N GLY A 19 5.98 -19.53 14.26
CA GLY A 19 4.71 -19.33 14.97
C GLY A 19 3.84 -20.60 15.10
N HIS A 20 3.99 -21.55 14.18
CA HIS A 20 3.33 -22.86 14.30
C HIS A 20 3.98 -23.74 15.39
N LYS A 21 5.30 -23.63 15.57
CA LYS A 21 6.05 -24.43 16.56
C LYS A 21 5.96 -23.88 17.97
N ARG A 22 5.90 -22.56 18.13
CA ARG A 22 5.84 -21.87 19.43
C ARG A 22 5.14 -20.53 19.33
N SER A 23 4.69 -20.00 20.47
CA SER A 23 4.23 -18.60 20.55
C SER A 23 5.38 -17.65 20.19
N ILE A 24 5.06 -16.61 19.43
CA ILE A 24 6.01 -15.61 18.93
C ILE A 24 6.32 -14.61 20.05
N ASN A 25 7.60 -14.35 20.28
CA ASN A 25 8.07 -13.32 21.22
C ASN A 25 8.57 -12.08 20.45
N GLU A 26 8.77 -10.96 21.16
CA GLU A 26 9.23 -9.70 20.55
C GLU A 26 10.60 -9.84 19.85
N ASP A 27 11.50 -10.65 20.41
CA ASP A 27 12.84 -10.90 19.85
C ASP A 27 12.82 -11.67 18.52
N ASP A 28 11.71 -12.37 18.21
CA ASP A 28 11.53 -13.11 16.96
C ASP A 28 11.04 -12.21 15.81
N LEU A 29 10.64 -10.97 16.12
CA LEU A 29 10.13 -10.04 15.13
C LEU A 29 11.29 -9.40 14.35
N TYR A 30 11.15 -9.39 13.02
CA TYR A 30 12.10 -8.70 12.17
C TYR A 30 12.13 -7.20 12.49
N VAL A 31 13.34 -6.65 12.57
CA VAL A 31 13.55 -5.22 12.72
C VAL A 31 13.07 -4.52 11.44
N VAL A 32 12.35 -3.41 11.62
CA VAL A 32 11.87 -2.57 10.51
C VAL A 32 13.07 -2.08 9.69
N GLN A 33 12.94 -2.12 8.36
CA GLN A 33 13.95 -1.56 7.47
C GLN A 33 14.20 -0.10 7.84
N SER A 34 15.47 0.33 7.88
CA SER A 34 15.83 1.68 8.31
C SER A 34 15.06 2.79 7.59
N GLY A 35 14.77 2.62 6.29
CA GLY A 35 13.97 3.56 5.50
C GLY A 35 12.48 3.68 5.88
N ASP A 36 11.91 2.65 6.51
CA ASP A 36 10.51 2.61 6.96
C ASP A 36 10.35 2.94 8.45
N ALA A 37 11.44 3.34 9.12
CA ALA A 37 11.39 3.73 10.51
C ALA A 37 10.48 4.96 10.73
N SER A 38 9.67 4.91 11.79
CA SER A 38 8.71 5.98 12.14
C SER A 38 9.38 7.34 12.31
N SER A 39 10.61 7.37 12.83
CA SER A 39 11.40 8.60 12.98
C SER A 39 11.71 9.24 11.62
N ILE A 40 12.14 8.47 10.63
CA ILE A 40 12.48 8.97 9.29
C ILE A 40 11.22 9.45 8.57
N LEU A 41 10.18 8.61 8.54
CA LEU A 41 8.90 8.93 7.90
C LEU A 41 8.24 10.16 8.55
N GLY A 42 8.23 10.22 9.88
CA GLY A 42 7.72 11.36 10.64
C GLY A 42 8.51 12.64 10.41
N ASN A 43 9.85 12.58 10.38
CA ASN A 43 10.70 13.74 10.07
C ASN A 43 10.48 14.26 8.65
N ARG A 44 10.33 13.35 7.68
CA ARG A 44 10.06 13.72 6.29
C ARG A 44 8.70 14.42 6.15
N LEU A 45 7.66 13.90 6.79
CA LEU A 45 6.34 14.53 6.79
C LEU A 45 6.33 15.87 7.55
N GLN A 46 7.03 15.97 8.67
CA GLN A 46 7.18 17.21 9.44
C GLN A 46 7.81 18.31 8.58
N ARG A 47 8.89 18.00 7.85
CA ARG A 47 9.55 18.98 6.97
C ARG A 47 8.61 19.52 5.89
N GLU A 48 7.80 18.67 5.26
CA GLU A 48 6.83 19.10 4.25
C GLU A 48 5.65 19.87 4.87
N TRP A 49 5.27 19.52 6.10
CA TRP A 49 4.26 20.27 6.86
C TRP A 49 4.74 21.68 7.22
N ASP A 50 5.98 21.83 7.68
CA ASP A 50 6.55 23.14 8.03
C ASP A 50 6.66 24.05 6.80
N LYS A 51 7.08 23.51 5.65
CA LYS A 51 7.03 24.23 4.36
C LYS A 51 5.63 24.69 3.99
N GLU A 52 4.62 23.83 4.18
CA GLU A 52 3.23 24.17 3.90
C GLU A 52 2.71 25.27 4.84
N LEU A 53 3.12 25.25 6.12
CA LEU A 53 2.81 26.32 7.08
C LEU A 53 3.43 27.66 6.67
N GLU A 54 4.70 27.68 6.26
CA GLU A 54 5.38 28.89 5.76
C GLU A 54 4.69 29.44 4.50
N GLU A 55 4.44 28.58 3.51
CA GLU A 55 3.73 28.97 2.29
C GLU A 55 2.33 29.50 2.58
N SER A 56 1.64 28.93 3.57
CA SER A 56 0.31 29.36 3.96
C SER A 56 0.30 30.74 4.62
N LYS A 57 1.33 31.05 5.43
CA LYS A 57 1.54 32.40 5.98
C LYS A 57 1.77 33.42 4.87
N ILE A 58 2.64 33.10 3.92
CA ILE A 58 2.97 33.99 2.79
C ILE A 58 1.73 34.24 1.91
N LYS A 59 1.00 33.17 1.57
CA LYS A 59 -0.15 33.23 0.67
C LYS A 59 -1.47 33.60 1.38
N LYS A 60 -1.43 33.93 2.68
CA LYS A 60 -2.60 34.21 3.54
C LYS A 60 -3.74 33.19 3.37
N ARG A 61 -3.39 31.91 3.29
CA ARG A 61 -4.35 30.80 3.07
C ARG A 61 -4.29 29.80 4.21
N LYS A 62 -5.36 29.02 4.38
CA LYS A 62 -5.38 27.89 5.33
C LYS A 62 -4.35 26.83 4.91
N ALA A 63 -3.56 26.34 5.87
CA ALA A 63 -2.65 25.22 5.67
C ALA A 63 -3.43 23.92 5.43
N SER A 64 -3.01 23.13 4.44
CA SER A 64 -3.66 21.87 4.09
C SER A 64 -2.74 20.69 4.37
N TYR A 65 -3.14 19.87 5.33
CA TYR A 65 -2.41 18.65 5.67
C TYR A 65 -2.34 17.66 4.50
N VAL A 66 -3.43 17.54 3.75
CA VAL A 66 -3.49 16.69 2.55
C VAL A 66 -2.44 17.10 1.53
N LYS A 67 -2.19 18.41 1.37
CA LYS A 67 -1.20 18.91 0.43
C LYS A 67 0.24 18.55 0.84
N ALA A 68 0.55 18.64 2.13
CA ALA A 68 1.85 18.18 2.66
C ALA A 68 2.03 16.67 2.47
N LEU A 69 0.97 15.89 2.69
CA LEU A 69 0.97 14.44 2.51
C LEU A 69 1.17 14.06 1.03
N VAL A 70 0.46 14.72 0.11
CA VAL A 70 0.63 14.53 -1.34
C VAL A 70 2.02 14.94 -1.82
N ARG A 71 2.64 16.00 -1.27
CA ARG A 71 4.03 16.33 -1.61
C ARG A 71 5.01 15.26 -1.14
N CYS A 72 4.76 14.67 0.02
CA CYS A 72 5.62 13.63 0.58
C CYS A 72 5.48 12.29 -0.16
N PHE A 73 4.26 11.81 -0.39
CA PHE A 73 3.99 10.45 -0.89
C PHE A 73 3.35 10.41 -2.29
N GLY A 74 3.05 11.55 -2.90
CA GLY A 74 2.25 11.63 -4.12
C GLY A 74 2.88 10.95 -5.33
N TRP A 75 4.21 11.00 -5.48
CA TRP A 75 4.88 10.27 -6.56
C TRP A 75 4.73 8.74 -6.40
N GLN A 76 4.89 8.23 -5.18
CA GLN A 76 4.72 6.80 -4.89
C GLN A 76 3.26 6.38 -5.12
N PHE A 77 2.31 7.22 -4.72
CA PHE A 77 0.89 6.98 -4.93
C PHE A 77 0.50 7.03 -6.42
N ALA A 78 1.06 7.98 -7.18
CA ALA A 78 0.83 8.09 -8.62
C ALA A 78 1.38 6.89 -9.40
N ALA A 79 2.59 6.43 -9.06
CA ALA A 79 3.19 5.26 -9.67
C ALA A 79 2.34 3.99 -9.44
N VAL A 80 1.87 3.78 -8.20
CA VAL A 80 0.98 2.66 -7.88
C VAL A 80 -0.39 2.81 -8.52
N GLY A 81 -0.94 4.02 -8.57
CA GLY A 81 -2.21 4.31 -9.22
C GLY A 81 -2.18 4.04 -10.73
N LEU A 82 -1.07 4.35 -11.40
CA LEU A 82 -0.90 4.03 -12.83
C LEU A 82 -0.84 2.51 -13.06
N LEU A 83 -0.14 1.79 -12.19
CA LEU A 83 -0.08 0.32 -12.25
C LEU A 83 -1.46 -0.31 -11.99
N ALA A 84 -2.21 0.22 -11.01
CA ALA A 84 -3.57 -0.21 -10.71
C ALA A 84 -4.51 0.02 -11.89
N ALA A 85 -4.42 1.18 -12.54
CA ALA A 85 -5.24 1.51 -13.71
C ALA A 85 -4.96 0.53 -14.86
N PHE A 86 -3.70 0.17 -15.10
CA PHE A 86 -3.36 -0.83 -16.11
C PHE A 86 -3.92 -2.22 -15.78
N GLU A 87 -3.80 -2.66 -14.53
CA GLU A 87 -4.34 -3.94 -14.05
C GLU A 87 -5.86 -4.01 -14.26
N GLU A 88 -6.58 -2.99 -13.76
CA GLU A 88 -8.03 -2.90 -13.82
C GLU A 88 -8.54 -2.75 -15.27
N CYS A 89 -7.86 -2.00 -16.13
CA CYS A 89 -8.27 -1.83 -17.52
C CYS A 89 -8.05 -3.09 -18.37
N VAL A 90 -6.95 -3.81 -18.16
CA VAL A 90 -6.58 -4.94 -19.03
C VAL A 90 -7.09 -6.25 -18.46
N LEU A 91 -6.65 -6.63 -17.25
CA LEU A 91 -6.87 -7.97 -16.73
C LEU A 91 -8.34 -8.20 -16.36
N ARG A 92 -9.01 -7.17 -15.82
CA ARG A 92 -10.42 -7.27 -15.42
C ARG A 92 -11.39 -7.35 -16.59
N ILE A 93 -11.03 -6.78 -17.74
CA ILE A 93 -11.87 -6.82 -18.95
C ILE A 93 -11.63 -8.12 -19.74
N VAL A 94 -10.38 -8.61 -19.78
CA VAL A 94 -10.04 -9.82 -20.54
C VAL A 94 -10.71 -11.08 -19.97
N GLN A 95 -10.81 -11.20 -18.64
CA GLN A 95 -11.47 -12.35 -17.99
C GLN A 95 -12.93 -12.59 -18.43
N PRO A 96 -13.85 -11.61 -18.32
CA PRO A 96 -15.24 -11.80 -18.76
C PRO A 96 -15.39 -11.91 -20.27
N LEU A 97 -14.49 -11.31 -21.08
CA LEU A 97 -14.50 -11.50 -22.53
C LEU A 97 -14.18 -12.94 -22.93
N LEU A 98 -13.16 -13.55 -22.32
CA LEU A 98 -12.82 -14.96 -22.53
C LEU A 98 -13.93 -15.89 -22.05
N LEU A 99 -14.53 -15.60 -20.89
CA LEU A 99 -15.66 -16.35 -20.38
C LEU A 99 -16.88 -16.25 -21.31
N GLY A 100 -17.18 -15.05 -21.82
CA GLY A 100 -18.24 -14.83 -22.80
C GLY A 100 -17.99 -15.58 -24.12
N GLY A 101 -16.74 -15.64 -24.57
CA GLY A 101 -16.33 -16.46 -25.72
C GLY A 101 -16.56 -17.96 -25.49
N LEU A 102 -16.24 -18.45 -24.28
CA LEU A 102 -16.49 -19.84 -23.90
C LEU A 102 -17.99 -20.16 -23.83
N VAL A 103 -18.82 -19.26 -23.28
CA VAL A 103 -20.28 -19.46 -23.24
C VAL A 103 -20.87 -19.51 -24.66
N ARG A 104 -20.43 -18.65 -25.58
CA ARG A 104 -20.89 -18.67 -26.99
C ARG A 104 -20.47 -19.93 -27.74
N TYR A 105 -19.32 -20.51 -27.38
CA TYR A 105 -18.89 -21.81 -27.90
C TYR A 105 -19.88 -22.92 -27.52
N PHE A 106 -20.41 -22.91 -26.29
CA PHE A 106 -21.40 -23.89 -25.84
C PHE A 106 -22.82 -23.65 -26.38
N ASP A 107 -23.19 -22.41 -26.68
CA ASP A 107 -24.51 -22.06 -27.26
C ASP A 107 -24.60 -22.37 -28.77
N SER A 108 -23.46 -22.45 -29.45
CA SER A 108 -23.40 -22.76 -30.88
C SER A 108 -23.78 -24.22 -31.14
N ARG A 109 -25.01 -24.46 -31.63
CA ARG A 109 -25.54 -25.78 -32.03
C ARG A 109 -24.78 -26.48 -33.18
N HIS A 110 -23.73 -25.85 -33.72
CA HIS A 110 -22.90 -26.42 -34.78
C HIS A 110 -21.61 -27.04 -34.20
N VAL A 111 -21.13 -28.08 -34.87
CA VAL A 111 -19.95 -28.89 -34.53
C VAL A 111 -18.69 -28.02 -34.47
N ALA A 112 -18.54 -27.27 -33.39
CA ALA A 112 -17.36 -26.47 -33.14
C ALA A 112 -16.20 -27.43 -32.86
N SER A 113 -15.05 -27.18 -33.50
CA SER A 113 -13.86 -28.02 -33.31
C SER A 113 -13.52 -28.09 -31.81
N PRO A 114 -13.33 -29.29 -31.23
CA PRO A 114 -12.97 -29.47 -29.82
C PRO A 114 -11.76 -28.63 -29.39
N GLY A 115 -10.85 -28.36 -30.33
CA GLY A 115 -9.66 -27.54 -30.10
C GLY A 115 -9.97 -26.08 -29.72
N THR A 116 -11.05 -25.50 -30.26
CA THR A 116 -11.43 -24.11 -29.99
C THR A 116 -11.95 -23.94 -28.55
N GLY A 117 -12.75 -24.90 -28.06
CA GLY A 117 -13.22 -24.89 -26.67
C GLY A 117 -12.08 -25.09 -25.66
N MET A 118 -11.16 -26.02 -25.94
CA MET A 118 -9.96 -26.23 -25.12
C MET A 118 -9.05 -24.98 -25.11
N ALA A 119 -8.92 -24.28 -26.23
CA ALA A 119 -8.16 -23.03 -26.30
C ALA A 119 -8.76 -21.94 -25.38
N TYR A 120 -10.08 -21.71 -25.41
CA TYR A 120 -10.73 -20.76 -24.50
C TYR A 120 -10.58 -21.16 -23.03
N ALA A 121 -10.78 -22.44 -22.68
CA ALA A 121 -10.62 -22.91 -21.31
C ALA A 121 -9.18 -22.74 -20.79
N SER A 122 -8.18 -23.10 -21.60
CA SER A 122 -6.77 -22.90 -21.27
C SER A 122 -6.41 -21.42 -21.12
N GLY A 123 -6.99 -20.55 -21.97
CA GLY A 123 -6.82 -19.10 -21.89
C GLY A 123 -7.35 -18.51 -20.59
N ILE A 124 -8.51 -18.98 -20.10
CA ILE A 124 -9.10 -18.56 -18.82
C ILE A 124 -8.20 -18.98 -17.64
N VAL A 125 -7.68 -20.20 -17.66
CA VAL A 125 -6.76 -20.66 -16.61
C VAL A 125 -5.46 -19.86 -16.65
N LEU A 126 -4.88 -19.63 -17.83
CA LEU A 126 -3.64 -18.88 -17.99
C LEU A 126 -3.79 -17.43 -17.53
N ILE A 127 -4.87 -16.74 -17.92
CA ILE A 127 -5.11 -15.35 -17.48
C ILE A 127 -5.36 -15.27 -15.97
N ALA A 128 -6.01 -16.26 -15.37
CA ALA A 128 -6.22 -16.32 -13.92
C ALA A 128 -4.87 -16.46 -13.17
N VAL A 129 -3.99 -17.33 -13.66
CA VAL A 129 -2.64 -17.49 -13.10
C VAL A 129 -1.85 -16.19 -13.23
N VAL A 130 -1.84 -15.56 -14.41
CA VAL A 130 -1.16 -14.27 -14.62
C VAL A 130 -1.72 -13.19 -13.70
N HIS A 131 -3.04 -13.12 -13.54
CA HIS A 131 -3.69 -12.17 -12.64
C HIS A 131 -3.22 -12.34 -11.19
N ILE A 132 -3.13 -13.58 -10.68
CA ILE A 132 -2.61 -13.84 -9.32
C ILE A 132 -1.18 -13.31 -9.17
N PHE A 133 -0.31 -13.56 -10.16
CA PHE A 133 1.08 -13.09 -10.13
C PHE A 133 1.23 -11.57 -10.16
N VAL A 134 0.30 -10.83 -10.79
CA VAL A 134 0.30 -9.36 -10.81
C VAL A 134 -0.35 -8.78 -9.55
N TYR A 135 -1.46 -9.37 -9.12
CA TYR A 135 -2.26 -8.90 -7.99
C TYR A 135 -1.49 -8.94 -6.67
N HIS A 136 -0.74 -10.02 -6.40
CA HIS A 136 -0.01 -10.16 -5.13
C HIS A 136 1.05 -9.05 -4.88
N PRO A 137 1.99 -8.77 -5.80
CA PRO A 137 2.94 -7.67 -5.68
C PRO A 137 2.26 -6.30 -5.58
N PHE A 138 1.21 -6.06 -6.38
CA PHE A 138 0.46 -4.81 -6.38
C PHE A 138 -0.15 -4.52 -4.99
N ASN A 139 -0.80 -5.52 -4.40
CA ASN A 139 -1.39 -5.40 -3.07
C ASN A 139 -0.34 -5.23 -1.98
N PHE A 140 0.81 -5.90 -2.11
CA PHE A 140 1.92 -5.73 -1.18
C PHE A 140 2.45 -4.29 -1.20
N LEU A 141 2.71 -3.74 -2.39
CA LEU A 141 3.23 -2.38 -2.55
C LEU A 141 2.24 -1.32 -2.05
N THR A 142 0.95 -1.49 -2.36
CA THR A 142 -0.12 -0.58 -1.90
C THR A 142 -0.24 -0.58 -0.38
N ARG A 143 -0.19 -1.77 0.25
CA ARG A 143 -0.23 -1.91 1.72
C ARG A 143 1.00 -1.29 2.37
N HIS A 144 2.18 -1.50 1.81
CA HIS A 144 3.44 -0.94 2.30
C HIS A 144 3.40 0.60 2.35
N ILE A 145 2.99 1.24 1.24
CA ILE A 145 2.86 2.71 1.19
C ILE A 145 1.81 3.20 2.18
N THR A 146 0.68 2.50 2.30
CA THR A 146 -0.40 2.85 3.24
C THR A 146 0.09 2.82 4.68
N LEU A 147 0.89 1.81 5.05
CA LEU A 147 1.48 1.72 6.38
C LEU A 147 2.44 2.88 6.62
N ASN A 148 3.30 3.20 5.65
CA ASN A 148 4.24 4.31 5.77
C ASN A 148 3.53 5.66 5.95
N VAL A 149 2.43 5.89 5.22
CA VAL A 149 1.59 7.07 5.40
C VAL A 149 0.99 7.11 6.81
N LYS A 150 0.36 6.01 7.26
CA LYS A 150 -0.24 5.93 8.60
C LYS A 150 0.79 6.19 9.71
N THR A 151 1.95 5.53 9.65
CA THR A 151 3.03 5.68 10.62
C THR A 151 3.56 7.11 10.68
N ALA A 152 3.76 7.75 9.52
CA ALA A 152 4.17 9.15 9.46
C ALA A 152 3.14 10.07 10.11
N SER A 153 1.85 9.88 9.79
CA SER A 153 0.74 10.67 10.35
C SER A 153 0.63 10.51 11.86
N CYS A 154 0.66 9.28 12.37
CA CYS A 154 0.62 9.00 13.81
C CYS A 154 1.80 9.64 14.54
N THR A 155 3.01 9.59 13.97
CA THR A 155 4.19 10.21 14.56
C THR A 155 4.04 11.73 14.64
N LEU A 156 3.51 12.37 13.59
CA LEU A 156 3.28 13.81 13.56
C LEU A 156 2.24 14.24 14.60
N ILE A 157 1.11 13.53 14.66
CA ILE A 157 0.03 13.79 15.63
C ILE A 157 0.58 13.62 17.05
N PHE A 158 1.28 12.52 17.32
CA PHE A 158 1.86 12.24 18.63
C PHE A 158 2.80 13.36 19.10
N ARG A 159 3.70 13.84 18.23
CA ARG A 159 4.59 14.97 18.55
C ARG A 159 3.80 16.25 18.88
N LYS A 160 2.81 16.59 18.06
CA LYS A 160 1.98 17.79 18.29
C LYS A 160 1.17 17.71 19.58
N THR A 161 0.64 16.53 19.87
CA THR A 161 -0.09 16.26 21.12
C THR A 161 0.84 16.41 22.33
N LEU A 162 2.05 15.84 22.28
CA LEU A 162 3.04 15.99 23.36
C LEU A 162 3.49 17.45 23.57
N GLU A 163 3.73 18.19 22.49
CA GLU A 163 4.05 19.62 22.57
C GLU A 163 2.94 20.40 23.30
N HIS A 164 1.68 20.15 22.96
CA HIS A 164 0.55 20.81 23.61
C HIS A 164 0.41 20.45 25.09
N PHE A 165 0.60 19.18 25.45
CA PHE A 165 0.60 18.74 26.84
C PHE A 165 1.75 19.33 27.66
N ALA A 166 2.94 19.46 27.07
CA ALA A 166 4.09 20.07 27.73
C ALA A 166 3.84 21.56 28.05
N VAL A 167 3.27 22.31 27.10
CA VAL A 167 2.90 23.72 27.31
C VAL A 167 1.82 23.87 28.40
N GLY A 168 0.80 23.01 28.39
CA GLY A 168 -0.23 23.03 29.43
C GLY A 168 0.30 22.67 30.83
N ALA A 169 1.38 21.88 30.91
CA ALA A 169 2.05 21.61 32.18
C ALA A 169 2.81 22.84 32.67
N THR A 170 3.56 23.53 31.81
CA THR A 170 4.30 24.75 32.20
C THR A 170 3.37 25.86 32.67
N ASP A 171 2.23 26.07 32.01
CA ASP A 171 1.25 27.09 32.41
C ASP A 171 0.66 26.82 33.81
N LYS A 172 0.46 25.54 34.17
CA LYS A 172 0.01 25.13 35.51
C LYS A 172 1.06 25.37 36.59
N TYR A 173 2.34 25.18 36.29
CA TYR A 173 3.40 25.44 37.27
C TYR A 173 3.60 26.93 37.50
N GLU A 174 3.45 27.76 36.46
CA GLU A 174 3.58 29.22 36.56
C GLU A 174 2.41 29.87 37.33
N SER A 175 1.20 29.30 37.23
CA SER A 175 0.02 29.74 37.98
C SER A 175 -0.07 29.24 39.43
N ILE A 176 0.82 28.34 39.86
CA ILE A 176 0.99 27.95 41.28
C ILE A 176 2.06 28.81 41.98
N PHE A 177 2.96 29.42 41.22
CA PHE A 177 4.07 30.25 41.75
C PHE A 177 3.80 31.76 41.74
N CYS A 178 2.67 32.21 41.18
CA CYS A 178 2.13 33.57 41.28
C CYS A 178 0.89 33.57 42.19
#